data_AF-A0A433TJL7-F1
#
_entry.id   AF-A0A433TJL7-F1
#
_cell.length_a   1.000
_cell.length_b   1.000
_cell.length_c   1.000
_cell.angle_alpha   90.00
_cell.angle_beta   90.00
_cell.angle_gamma   90.00
#
_symmetry.space_group_name_H-M   'P 1'
#
loop_
_entity.id
_entity.type
_entity.pdbx_description
1 polymer ?
#
loop_
_entity_poly.entity_id
_entity_poly.type
_entity_poly.pdbx_seq_one_letter_code
_entity_poly.pdbx_strand_id
1 'polypeptide(L)'
;MTSNREAPGNKNDKNNNSNSSKKKKKKKKKKKKKKKKKKKKKKKKKKKKKECVLIKKKKKKKKKNKKKKKKKKKKKKKKKKKKKKKKKKKKKKKKKKNKRNRLSSTSFCSSLDLLDSLNLWCEPRGEGSGQDSALAQGSELVQDAAENIWGKKELPKDWTEGIIVKVPKTGASNDCKNWRGITLLSIPSKILSKIIIQRISEAVDQQLRNEQAGFRKGRGCCDQIFTLRNIIEQCTEWQRQLYINFVNFEKAFDSIHRDSLWRILRAYGIPEKIVIIKSFYSNFRCRVGNSSTSFEVKTGVRQGCVMSALLFNITIDWVMRRTTEDKSRGIRWNLFSTLEDLDFADDLALIPHTHNHMQEKTARLSNFAQQVGLKINKKKTEVMMLNISNQSPIEVNGENLPTTEEFTYLGSKVRHDGGAGTDIQSRLIQNAEQRLAVITVQSQDQTKAISELRAFHPTIRL
;
A
#
# COMPACT_ATOMS: atom_id res chain seq x y z
N MET A 1 -128.81 -73.39 2.23
CA MET A 1 -128.70 -74.64 3.01
C MET A 1 -127.24 -75.06 3.03
N THR A 2 -126.72 -75.38 4.24
CA THR A 2 -125.68 -76.39 4.59
C THR A 2 -124.77 -76.94 3.48
N SER A 3 -123.52 -77.33 3.65
CA SER A 3 -122.46 -77.33 4.67
C SER A 3 -121.24 -77.99 3.97
N ASN A 4 -120.11 -78.08 4.67
CA ASN A 4 -119.00 -79.02 4.47
C ASN A 4 -117.90 -78.78 3.40
N ARG A 5 -116.73 -78.40 3.95
CA ARG A 5 -115.39 -79.04 3.85
C ARG A 5 -115.03 -79.83 2.58
N GLU A 6 -113.88 -79.46 2.00
CA GLU A 6 -112.72 -80.34 1.78
C GLU A 6 -111.47 -79.52 1.42
N ALA A 7 -110.30 -79.95 1.91
CA ALA A 7 -108.99 -79.33 1.59
C ALA A 7 -108.32 -80.08 0.42
N PRO A 8 -107.72 -79.42 -0.58
CA PRO A 8 -107.02 -80.11 -1.65
C PRO A 8 -105.51 -80.28 -1.35
N GLY A 9 -105.01 -81.44 -1.77
CA GLY A 9 -103.63 -81.89 -1.60
C GLY A 9 -102.56 -81.06 -2.33
N ASN A 10 -101.38 -81.12 -1.75
CA ASN A 10 -100.17 -80.43 -2.14
C ASN A 10 -99.45 -81.17 -3.29
N LYS A 11 -99.36 -80.55 -4.46
CA LYS A 11 -98.35 -80.85 -5.50
C LYS A 11 -97.57 -79.56 -5.75
N ASN A 12 -96.27 -79.55 -5.42
CA ASN A 12 -95.24 -78.86 -6.22
C ASN A 12 -93.83 -78.98 -5.60
N ASP A 13 -93.32 -80.21 -5.54
CA ASP A 13 -91.87 -80.42 -5.56
C ASP A 13 -91.38 -80.39 -7.01
N LYS A 14 -90.76 -79.27 -7.42
CA LYS A 14 -89.70 -79.25 -8.47
C LYS A 14 -89.05 -77.89 -8.80
N ASN A 15 -89.41 -76.75 -8.19
CA ASN A 15 -88.92 -75.44 -8.68
C ASN A 15 -87.93 -74.65 -7.79
N ASN A 16 -87.49 -75.18 -6.65
CA ASN A 16 -86.62 -74.42 -5.72
C ASN A 16 -85.10 -74.58 -5.92
N ASN A 17 -84.63 -75.48 -6.80
CA ASN A 17 -83.19 -75.75 -6.95
C ASN A 17 -82.46 -74.89 -8.00
N SER A 18 -83.19 -74.14 -8.84
CA SER A 18 -82.62 -73.37 -9.97
C SER A 18 -82.20 -71.93 -9.61
N ASN A 19 -82.78 -71.32 -8.56
CA ASN A 19 -82.53 -69.91 -8.17
C ASN A 19 -81.37 -69.73 -7.17
N SER A 20 -81.11 -70.73 -6.32
CA SER A 20 -79.95 -70.79 -5.41
C SER A 20 -78.61 -70.86 -6.17
N SER A 21 -78.56 -71.63 -7.26
CA SER A 21 -77.36 -71.81 -8.08
C SER A 21 -77.01 -70.55 -8.90
N LYS A 22 -78.01 -69.82 -9.42
CA LYS A 22 -77.84 -68.54 -10.16
C LYS A 22 -77.33 -67.40 -9.26
N LYS A 23 -77.83 -67.26 -8.02
CA LYS A 23 -77.33 -66.27 -7.03
C LYS A 23 -75.89 -66.57 -6.59
N LYS A 24 -75.54 -67.84 -6.33
CA LYS A 24 -74.15 -68.27 -6.03
C LYS A 24 -73.19 -68.01 -7.21
N LYS A 25 -73.61 -68.27 -8.47
CA LYS A 25 -72.83 -67.95 -9.69
C LYS A 25 -72.61 -66.44 -9.87
N LYS A 26 -73.61 -65.57 -9.65
CA LYS A 26 -73.45 -64.09 -9.69
C LYS A 26 -72.50 -63.56 -8.60
N LYS A 27 -72.59 -64.05 -7.35
CA LYS A 27 -71.64 -63.69 -6.26
C LYS A 27 -70.20 -64.15 -6.58
N LYS A 28 -70.00 -65.36 -7.12
CA LYS A 28 -68.69 -65.86 -7.59
C LYS A 28 -68.13 -64.99 -8.74
N LYS A 29 -68.94 -64.59 -9.73
CA LYS A 29 -68.53 -63.66 -10.81
C LYS A 29 -68.13 -62.27 -10.28
N LYS A 30 -68.89 -61.68 -9.34
CA LYS A 30 -68.52 -60.38 -8.69
C LYS A 30 -67.22 -60.49 -7.88
N LYS A 31 -67.01 -61.56 -7.10
CA LYS A 31 -65.74 -61.82 -6.39
C LYS A 31 -64.55 -61.99 -7.36
N LYS A 32 -64.72 -62.72 -8.48
CA LYS A 32 -63.69 -62.83 -9.54
C LYS A 32 -63.36 -61.48 -10.19
N LYS A 33 -64.36 -60.64 -10.51
CA LYS A 33 -64.14 -59.26 -11.03
C LYS A 33 -63.39 -58.37 -10.03
N LYS A 34 -63.75 -58.39 -8.73
CA LYS A 34 -63.02 -57.65 -7.66
C LYS A 34 -61.56 -58.14 -7.52
N LYS A 35 -61.31 -59.46 -7.53
CA LYS A 35 -59.94 -60.02 -7.53
C LYS A 35 -59.12 -59.59 -8.77
N LYS A 36 -59.72 -59.60 -9.97
CA LYS A 36 -59.07 -59.10 -11.21
C LYS A 36 -58.73 -57.60 -11.11
N LYS A 37 -59.64 -56.74 -10.61
CA LYS A 37 -59.36 -55.30 -10.38
C LYS A 37 -58.23 -55.08 -9.36
N LYS A 38 -58.21 -55.81 -8.23
CA LYS A 38 -57.10 -55.76 -7.25
C LYS A 38 -55.76 -56.20 -7.86
N LYS A 39 -55.73 -57.27 -8.66
CA LYS A 39 -54.52 -57.70 -9.41
C LYS A 39 -54.03 -56.62 -10.40
N LYS A 40 -54.94 -55.98 -11.16
CA LYS A 40 -54.57 -54.86 -12.07
C LYS A 40 -54.01 -53.65 -11.30
N LYS A 41 -54.60 -53.25 -10.17
CA LYS A 41 -54.07 -52.17 -9.30
C LYS A 41 -52.68 -52.51 -8.74
N LYS A 42 -52.45 -53.75 -8.27
CA LYS A 42 -51.11 -54.22 -7.82
C LYS A 42 -50.07 -54.19 -8.95
N LYS A 43 -50.43 -54.62 -10.18
CA LYS A 43 -49.55 -54.51 -11.36
C LYS A 43 -49.20 -53.05 -11.71
N LYS A 44 -50.17 -52.13 -11.70
CA LYS A 44 -49.92 -50.69 -11.91
C LYS A 44 -49.00 -50.09 -10.84
N LYS A 45 -49.20 -50.42 -9.55
CA LYS A 45 -48.29 -49.99 -8.46
C LYS A 45 -46.87 -50.53 -8.63
N LYS A 46 -46.70 -51.81 -9.03
CA LYS A 46 -45.37 -52.38 -9.33
C LYS A 46 -44.70 -51.65 -10.51
N LYS A 47 -45.45 -51.32 -11.57
CA LYS A 47 -44.92 -50.58 -12.74
C LYS A 47 -44.44 -49.17 -12.35
N LYS A 48 -45.25 -48.40 -11.60
CA LYS A 48 -44.85 -47.08 -11.07
C LYS A 48 -43.63 -47.14 -10.14
N LYS A 49 -43.52 -48.17 -9.28
CA LYS A 49 -42.31 -48.37 -8.44
C LYS A 49 -41.05 -48.61 -9.28
N LYS A 50 -41.12 -49.45 -10.33
CA LYS A 50 -40.00 -49.70 -11.24
C LYS A 50 -39.55 -48.42 -11.96
N GLU A 51 -40.50 -47.62 -12.41
CA GLU A 51 -40.24 -46.35 -13.11
C GLU A 51 -39.58 -45.31 -12.18
N CYS A 52 -40.06 -45.16 -10.95
CA CYS A 52 -39.44 -44.32 -9.93
C CYS A 52 -37.99 -44.72 -9.62
N VAL A 53 -37.70 -46.02 -9.55
CA VAL A 53 -36.32 -46.54 -9.36
C VAL A 53 -35.44 -46.18 -10.56
N LEU A 54 -35.95 -46.30 -11.77
CA LEU A 54 -35.23 -45.96 -13.00
C LEU A 54 -34.89 -44.45 -13.06
N ILE A 55 -35.84 -43.58 -12.69
CA ILE A 55 -35.65 -42.13 -12.61
C ILE A 55 -34.60 -41.77 -11.55
N LYS A 56 -34.65 -42.40 -10.36
CA LYS A 56 -33.64 -42.21 -9.31
C LYS A 56 -32.24 -42.65 -9.78
N LYS A 57 -32.12 -43.77 -10.50
CA LYS A 57 -30.84 -44.23 -11.11
C LYS A 57 -30.33 -43.23 -12.15
N LYS A 58 -31.18 -42.72 -13.06
CA LYS A 58 -30.82 -41.69 -14.06
C LYS A 58 -30.35 -40.39 -13.38
N LYS A 59 -31.04 -39.91 -12.34
CA LYS A 59 -30.64 -38.71 -11.56
C LYS A 59 -29.29 -38.91 -10.85
N LYS A 60 -29.03 -40.08 -10.24
CA LYS A 60 -27.71 -40.41 -9.65
C LYS A 60 -26.60 -40.42 -10.70
N LYS A 61 -26.84 -40.99 -11.89
CA LYS A 61 -25.86 -41.03 -13.01
C LYS A 61 -25.54 -39.62 -13.52
N LYS A 62 -26.55 -38.75 -13.69
CA LYS A 62 -26.37 -37.32 -14.03
C LYS A 62 -25.55 -36.56 -12.97
N LYS A 63 -25.83 -36.76 -11.67
CA LYS A 63 -25.04 -36.14 -10.57
C LYS A 63 -23.57 -36.61 -10.57
N LYS A 64 -23.31 -37.92 -10.75
CA LYS A 64 -21.94 -38.48 -10.88
C LYS A 64 -21.19 -37.87 -12.07
N ASN A 65 -21.84 -37.73 -13.23
CA ASN A 65 -21.23 -37.12 -14.42
C ASN A 65 -20.93 -35.62 -14.24
N LYS A 66 -21.84 -34.84 -13.61
CA LYS A 66 -21.57 -33.44 -13.24
C LYS A 66 -20.36 -33.32 -12.28
N LYS A 67 -20.26 -34.19 -11.27
CA LYS A 67 -19.10 -34.23 -10.35
C LYS A 67 -17.79 -34.57 -11.10
N LYS A 68 -17.79 -35.56 -12.01
CA LYS A 68 -16.61 -35.89 -12.85
C LYS A 68 -16.20 -34.72 -13.75
N LYS A 69 -17.14 -34.04 -14.41
CA LYS A 69 -16.86 -32.83 -15.23
C LYS A 69 -16.26 -31.69 -14.38
N LYS A 70 -16.80 -31.42 -13.18
CA LYS A 70 -16.24 -30.42 -12.25
C LYS A 70 -14.81 -30.78 -11.81
N LYS A 71 -14.53 -32.05 -11.47
CA LYS A 71 -13.16 -32.52 -11.13
C LYS A 71 -12.18 -32.35 -12.32
N LYS A 72 -12.57 -32.71 -13.54
CA LYS A 72 -11.74 -32.49 -14.75
C LYS A 72 -11.46 -30.99 -14.99
N LYS A 73 -12.46 -30.10 -14.87
CA LYS A 73 -12.26 -28.64 -14.97
C LYS A 73 -11.30 -28.11 -13.88
N LYS A 74 -11.43 -28.55 -12.62
CA LYS A 74 -10.50 -28.18 -11.53
C LYS A 74 -9.06 -28.65 -11.82
N LYS A 75 -8.86 -29.88 -12.30
CA LYS A 75 -7.52 -30.40 -12.70
C LYS A 75 -6.92 -29.58 -13.85
N LYS A 76 -7.69 -29.24 -14.90
CA LYS A 76 -7.23 -28.37 -16.00
C LYS A 76 -6.85 -26.97 -15.51
N LYS A 77 -7.63 -26.34 -14.62
CA LYS A 77 -7.29 -25.04 -14.00
C LYS A 77 -6.00 -25.12 -13.16
N LYS A 78 -5.81 -26.17 -12.35
CA LYS A 78 -4.56 -26.38 -11.59
C LYS A 78 -3.34 -26.55 -12.52
N LYS A 79 -3.43 -27.33 -13.59
CA LYS A 79 -2.35 -27.48 -14.60
C LYS A 79 -2.01 -26.14 -15.28
N LYS A 80 -3.02 -25.35 -15.69
CA LYS A 80 -2.80 -24.00 -16.26
C LYS A 80 -2.12 -23.05 -15.26
N LYS A 81 -2.53 -23.04 -13.98
CA LYS A 81 -1.87 -22.26 -12.91
C LYS A 81 -0.40 -22.68 -12.70
N LYS A 82 -0.10 -23.98 -12.66
CA LYS A 82 1.29 -24.48 -12.56
C LYS A 82 2.16 -24.06 -13.76
N LYS A 83 1.65 -24.17 -15.00
CA LYS A 83 2.36 -23.70 -16.21
C LYS A 83 2.62 -22.19 -16.18
N LYS A 84 1.63 -21.36 -15.78
CA LYS A 84 1.80 -19.91 -15.62
C LYS A 84 2.83 -19.56 -14.54
N LYS A 85 2.84 -20.24 -13.39
CA LYS A 85 3.86 -20.06 -12.34
C LYS A 85 5.27 -20.42 -12.83
N LYS A 86 5.44 -21.54 -13.56
CA LYS A 86 6.74 -21.92 -14.17
C LYS A 86 7.22 -20.89 -15.20
N LYS A 87 6.34 -20.40 -16.08
CA LYS A 87 6.68 -19.32 -17.05
C LYS A 87 7.06 -18.02 -16.34
N LYS A 88 6.34 -17.61 -15.27
CA LYS A 88 6.69 -16.43 -14.46
C LYS A 88 8.04 -16.59 -13.75
N LYS A 89 8.34 -17.76 -13.18
CA LYS A 89 9.67 -18.04 -12.57
C LYS A 89 10.79 -17.99 -13.61
N LYS A 90 10.62 -18.57 -14.81
CA LYS A 90 11.59 -18.46 -15.91
C LYS A 90 11.78 -17.02 -16.38
N LYS A 91 10.70 -16.24 -16.56
CA LYS A 91 10.77 -14.81 -16.91
C LYS A 91 11.45 -13.97 -15.81
N LYS A 92 11.17 -14.23 -14.52
CA LYS A 92 11.84 -13.56 -13.39
C LYS A 92 13.33 -13.91 -13.33
N LYS A 93 13.72 -15.17 -13.55
CA LYS A 93 15.14 -15.58 -13.62
C LYS A 93 15.85 -14.94 -14.83
N LYS A 94 15.22 -14.91 -16.01
CA LYS A 94 15.77 -14.27 -17.21
C LYS A 94 15.87 -12.74 -17.06
N LYS A 95 14.87 -12.10 -16.43
CA LYS A 95 14.93 -10.67 -16.05
C LYS A 95 16.02 -10.40 -15.01
N LYS A 96 16.17 -11.21 -13.96
CA LYS A 96 17.27 -11.06 -12.98
C LYS A 96 18.64 -11.24 -13.63
N LYS A 97 18.82 -12.23 -14.52
CA LYS A 97 20.07 -12.45 -15.25
C LYS A 97 20.38 -11.30 -16.21
N ASN A 98 19.40 -10.83 -16.98
CA ASN A 98 19.56 -9.65 -17.84
C ASN A 98 19.75 -8.34 -17.05
N LYS A 99 19.15 -8.17 -15.86
CA LYS A 99 19.36 -6.97 -15.01
C LYS A 99 20.76 -6.99 -14.38
N ARG A 100 21.25 -8.16 -13.95
CA ARG A 100 22.63 -8.33 -13.48
C ARG A 100 23.65 -8.04 -14.58
N ASN A 101 23.39 -8.55 -15.78
CA ASN A 101 24.24 -8.29 -16.95
C ASN A 101 24.14 -6.84 -17.45
N ARG A 102 22.98 -6.17 -17.33
CA ARG A 102 22.84 -4.75 -17.70
C ARG A 102 23.55 -3.81 -16.72
N LEU A 103 23.51 -4.08 -15.41
CA LEU A 103 24.26 -3.29 -14.43
C LEU A 103 25.79 -3.51 -14.54
N SER A 104 26.23 -4.66 -15.05
CA SER A 104 27.64 -4.91 -15.34
C SER A 104 28.08 -4.42 -16.73
N SER A 105 27.15 -4.06 -17.62
CA SER A 105 27.43 -3.67 -19.01
C SER A 105 27.05 -2.22 -19.35
N THR A 106 26.29 -1.51 -18.50
CA THR A 106 26.34 -0.05 -18.49
C THR A 106 27.71 0.30 -17.93
N SER A 107 28.56 0.91 -18.76
CA SER A 107 29.82 1.52 -18.37
C SER A 107 29.59 2.41 -17.14
N PHE A 108 29.84 1.84 -15.96
CA PHE A 108 29.72 2.57 -14.71
C PHE A 108 31.06 3.24 -14.44
N CYS A 109 31.12 4.51 -14.83
CA CYS A 109 32.04 5.55 -14.36
C CYS A 109 33.54 5.29 -14.61
N SER A 110 33.97 5.69 -15.80
CA SER A 110 35.31 6.26 -15.95
C SER A 110 35.39 7.64 -15.26
N SER A 111 36.60 8.15 -15.01
CA SER A 111 36.80 9.56 -14.63
C SER A 111 36.24 10.51 -15.69
N LEU A 112 36.22 10.10 -16.96
CA LEU A 112 35.67 10.87 -18.08
C LEU A 112 34.16 11.09 -17.95
N ASP A 113 33.39 10.07 -17.54
CA ASP A 113 31.96 10.25 -17.28
C ASP A 113 31.71 11.26 -16.13
N LEU A 114 32.64 11.28 -15.15
CA LEU A 114 32.91 12.32 -14.14
C LEU A 114 32.72 13.76 -14.67
N LEU A 115 33.61 14.01 -15.62
CA LEU A 115 33.97 15.25 -16.26
C LEU A 115 32.90 15.71 -17.24
N ASP A 116 32.35 14.80 -18.04
CA ASP A 116 31.30 15.13 -19.01
C ASP A 116 30.05 15.74 -18.35
N SER A 117 29.71 15.30 -17.13
CA SER A 117 28.58 15.88 -16.39
C SER A 117 28.89 17.22 -15.74
N LEU A 118 30.17 17.50 -15.42
CA LEU A 118 30.64 18.79 -14.91
C LEU A 118 30.73 19.79 -16.06
N ASN A 119 31.29 19.39 -17.20
CA ASN A 119 31.40 20.19 -18.42
C ASN A 119 30.03 20.61 -18.96
N LEU A 120 29.04 19.71 -18.98
CA LEU A 120 27.66 20.04 -19.37
C LEU A 120 26.98 21.04 -18.41
N TRP A 121 27.51 21.20 -17.20
CA TRP A 121 27.03 22.17 -16.21
C TRP A 121 27.69 23.54 -16.37
N CYS A 122 28.85 23.59 -17.01
CA CYS A 122 29.68 24.78 -17.20
C CYS A 122 29.51 25.40 -18.59
N GLU A 123 28.67 24.84 -19.46
CA GLU A 123 28.31 25.50 -20.73
C GLU A 123 27.56 26.81 -20.46
N PRO A 124 28.11 27.97 -20.87
CA PRO A 124 27.51 29.26 -20.63
C PRO A 124 26.20 29.39 -21.43
N ARG A 125 25.13 29.79 -20.75
CA ARG A 125 23.89 30.25 -21.40
C ARG A 125 23.97 31.76 -21.60
N GLY A 126 24.69 32.20 -22.64
CA GLY A 126 24.74 33.58 -23.10
C GLY A 126 26.07 34.29 -22.80
N GLU A 127 26.51 35.08 -23.77
CA GLU A 127 27.77 35.83 -23.79
C GLU A 127 27.74 36.99 -22.78
N GLY A 128 28.63 36.98 -21.79
CA GLY A 128 28.75 38.02 -20.77
C GLY A 128 30.17 38.09 -20.18
N SER A 129 31.08 38.76 -20.89
CA SER A 129 32.55 38.71 -20.80
C SER A 129 33.24 39.13 -19.49
N GLY A 130 32.55 39.18 -18.35
CA GLY A 130 33.14 39.42 -17.02
C GLY A 130 32.73 38.43 -15.92
N GLN A 131 31.59 37.75 -16.07
CA GLN A 131 31.14 36.70 -15.14
C GLN A 131 31.65 35.30 -15.55
N ASP A 132 32.05 35.16 -16.81
CA ASP A 132 32.44 33.88 -17.42
C ASP A 132 33.79 33.36 -16.90
N SER A 133 34.75 34.22 -16.57
CA SER A 133 36.08 33.81 -16.08
C SER A 133 36.07 33.31 -14.64
N ALA A 134 35.32 33.95 -13.75
CA ALA A 134 35.17 33.53 -12.35
C ALA A 134 34.33 32.25 -12.23
N LEU A 135 33.31 32.08 -13.09
CA LEU A 135 32.54 30.84 -13.19
C LEU A 135 33.39 29.70 -13.76
N ALA A 136 34.22 29.96 -14.78
CA ALA A 136 35.15 28.99 -15.34
C ALA A 136 36.20 28.54 -14.29
N GLN A 137 36.86 29.47 -13.60
CA GLN A 137 37.81 29.14 -12.52
C GLN A 137 37.13 28.37 -11.37
N GLY A 138 35.91 28.77 -11.00
CA GLY A 138 35.12 28.06 -9.99
C GLY A 138 34.77 26.62 -10.41
N SER A 139 34.53 26.40 -11.71
CA SER A 139 34.24 25.07 -12.23
C SER A 139 35.45 24.14 -12.23
N GLU A 140 36.62 24.63 -12.64
CA GLU A 140 37.87 23.86 -12.61
C GLU A 140 38.21 23.41 -11.19
N LEU A 141 38.10 24.30 -10.19
CA LEU A 141 38.37 23.95 -8.79
C LEU A 141 37.41 22.87 -8.26
N VAL A 142 36.14 22.92 -8.66
CA VAL A 142 35.14 21.90 -8.27
C VAL A 142 35.42 20.58 -8.97
N GLN A 143 35.88 20.63 -10.22
CA GLN A 143 36.26 19.46 -11.01
C GLN A 143 37.47 18.76 -10.42
N ASP A 144 38.56 19.49 -10.16
CA ASP A 144 39.77 18.97 -9.52
C ASP A 144 39.47 18.37 -8.15
N ALA A 145 38.64 19.06 -7.35
CA ALA A 145 38.20 18.53 -6.07
C ALA A 145 37.41 17.23 -6.25
N ALA A 146 36.48 17.18 -7.20
CA ALA A 146 35.67 16.00 -7.46
C ALA A 146 36.51 14.81 -7.94
N GLU A 147 37.50 15.02 -8.82
CA GLU A 147 38.43 14.00 -9.28
C GLU A 147 39.29 13.45 -8.14
N ASN A 148 39.88 14.34 -7.35
CA ASN A 148 40.69 13.97 -6.19
C ASN A 148 39.90 13.15 -5.19
N ILE A 149 38.68 13.60 -4.86
CA ILE A 149 37.79 12.86 -3.96
C ILE A 149 37.37 11.53 -4.59
N TRP A 150 37.11 11.47 -5.90
CA TRP A 150 36.73 10.23 -6.58
C TRP A 150 37.87 9.20 -6.60
N GLY A 151 39.11 9.65 -6.79
CA GLY A 151 40.32 8.83 -6.76
C GLY A 151 40.70 8.36 -5.35
N LYS A 152 40.80 9.30 -4.40
CA LYS A 152 41.28 9.05 -3.03
C LYS A 152 40.19 8.58 -2.06
N LYS A 153 38.91 8.84 -2.36
CA LYS A 153 37.73 8.58 -1.50
C LYS A 153 37.71 9.34 -0.18
N GLU A 154 38.51 10.40 -0.06
CA GLU A 154 38.60 11.26 1.11
C GLU A 154 38.00 12.62 0.83
N LEU A 155 37.26 13.16 1.80
CA LEU A 155 36.68 14.50 1.70
C LEU A 155 37.60 15.54 2.35
N PRO A 156 37.62 16.79 1.84
CA PRO A 156 38.23 17.90 2.55
C PRO A 156 37.65 18.03 3.96
N LYS A 157 38.50 18.39 4.95
CA LYS A 157 38.08 18.52 6.36
C LYS A 157 36.89 19.46 6.52
N ASP A 158 36.88 20.59 5.81
CA ASP A 158 35.82 21.59 5.85
C ASP A 158 34.45 21.06 5.38
N TRP A 159 34.43 19.95 4.62
CA TRP A 159 33.18 19.33 4.16
C TRP A 159 32.64 18.31 5.16
N THR A 160 33.41 17.99 6.19
CA THR A 160 33.02 17.13 7.30
C THR A 160 32.37 17.89 8.46
N GLU A 161 32.14 19.20 8.28
CA GLU A 161 31.48 20.05 9.25
C GLU A 161 30.14 20.60 8.72
N GLY A 162 29.19 20.83 9.62
CA GLY A 162 27.88 21.40 9.31
C GLY A 162 27.37 22.34 10.39
N ILE A 163 26.50 23.27 9.99
CA ILE A 163 25.84 24.23 10.90
C ILE A 163 24.37 23.88 10.95
N ILE A 164 23.84 23.59 12.14
CA ILE A 164 22.42 23.34 12.36
C ILE A 164 21.71 24.67 12.61
N VAL A 165 20.81 25.02 11.70
CA VAL A 165 19.88 26.14 11.84
C VAL A 165 18.53 25.62 12.32
N LYS A 166 17.94 26.32 13.29
CA LYS A 166 16.63 25.97 13.86
C LYS A 166 15.52 26.61 13.03
N VAL A 167 14.59 25.82 12.55
CA VAL A 167 13.36 26.27 11.88
C VAL A 167 12.16 25.95 12.78
N PRO A 168 11.26 26.90 13.07
CA PRO A 168 10.11 26.66 13.92
C PRO A 168 9.12 25.69 13.26
N LYS A 169 8.53 24.80 14.06
CA LYS A 169 7.31 24.04 13.75
C LYS A 169 6.13 24.70 14.46
N THR A 170 4.92 24.27 14.13
CA THR A 170 3.71 24.66 14.85
C THR A 170 3.79 24.28 16.34
N GLY A 171 3.35 25.18 17.22
CA GLY A 171 3.31 24.99 18.68
C GLY A 171 4.08 26.07 19.44
N ALA A 172 4.17 25.91 20.77
CA ALA A 172 4.87 26.85 21.63
C ALA A 172 6.40 26.84 21.36
N SER A 173 6.97 28.02 21.15
CA SER A 173 8.40 28.21 20.83
C SER A 173 9.36 27.74 21.93
N ASN A 174 8.88 27.63 23.18
CA ASN A 174 9.69 27.25 24.34
C ASN A 174 9.94 25.74 24.43
N ASP A 175 9.22 24.89 23.68
CA ASP A 175 9.50 23.46 23.60
C ASP A 175 10.49 23.16 22.47
N CYS A 176 11.65 22.60 22.82
CA CYS A 176 12.67 22.15 21.87
C CYS A 176 12.13 21.20 20.79
N LYS A 177 11.07 20.43 21.07
CA LYS A 177 10.45 19.50 20.10
C LYS A 177 9.77 20.21 18.94
N ASN A 178 9.37 21.46 19.15
CA ASN A 178 8.74 22.32 18.15
C ASN A 178 9.77 23.02 17.25
N TRP A 179 11.05 22.65 17.33
CA TRP A 179 12.07 23.10 16.40
C TRP A 179 12.49 21.98 15.46
N ARG A 180 12.93 22.38 14.27
CA ARG A 180 13.47 21.50 13.23
C ARG A 180 14.89 21.94 12.90
N GLY A 181 15.86 21.06 13.14
CA GLY A 181 17.24 21.32 12.75
C GLY A 181 17.44 21.07 11.26
N ILE A 182 17.86 22.09 10.52
CA ILE A 182 18.34 21.96 9.14
C ILE A 182 19.85 22.08 9.16
N THR A 183 20.54 21.08 8.62
CA THR A 183 22.01 21.10 8.52
C THR A 183 22.43 21.83 7.24
N LEU A 184 23.10 22.97 7.40
CA LEU A 184 23.78 23.66 6.32
C LEU A 184 25.13 22.99 6.07
N LEU A 185 25.35 22.62 4.80
CA LEU A 185 26.57 22.01 4.29
C LEU A 185 27.30 23.00 3.37
N SER A 186 28.62 22.81 3.20
CA SER A 186 29.40 23.58 2.23
C SER A 186 28.80 23.45 0.82
N ILE A 187 28.84 24.55 0.07
CA ILE A 187 28.36 24.61 -1.32
C ILE A 187 29.02 23.54 -2.20
N PRO A 188 30.36 23.38 -2.22
CA PRO A 188 30.98 22.39 -3.10
C PRO A 188 30.63 20.94 -2.71
N SER A 189 30.42 20.66 -1.42
CA SER A 189 29.88 19.36 -0.95
C SER A 189 28.48 19.08 -1.48
N LYS A 190 27.61 20.10 -1.55
CA LYS A 190 26.26 19.98 -2.14
C LYS A 190 26.32 19.74 -3.65
N ILE A 191 27.24 20.39 -4.36
CA ILE A 191 27.43 20.20 -5.82
C ILE A 191 27.83 18.75 -6.10
N LEU A 192 28.90 18.26 -5.47
CA LEU A 192 29.34 16.87 -5.66
C LEU A 192 28.24 15.87 -5.25
N SER A 193 27.57 16.12 -4.12
CA SER A 193 26.43 15.31 -3.68
C SER A 193 25.33 15.24 -4.73
N LYS A 194 25.00 16.36 -5.38
CA LYS A 194 23.97 16.44 -6.42
C LYS A 194 24.36 15.63 -7.66
N ILE A 195 25.60 15.75 -8.12
CA ILE A 195 26.12 14.99 -9.28
C ILE A 195 26.02 13.48 -9.02
N ILE A 196 26.47 13.02 -7.85
CA ILE A 196 26.41 11.60 -7.48
C ILE A 196 24.95 11.12 -7.46
N ILE A 197 24.04 11.88 -6.85
CA ILE A 197 22.63 11.51 -6.74
C ILE A 197 21.97 11.46 -8.10
N GLN A 198 22.19 12.44 -8.97
CA GLN A 198 21.59 12.46 -10.31
C GLN A 198 21.94 11.20 -11.11
N ARG A 199 23.19 10.74 -11.02
CA ARG A 199 23.64 9.52 -11.72
C ARG A 199 22.98 8.24 -11.24
N ILE A 200 22.77 8.10 -9.93
CA ILE A 200 22.17 6.89 -9.37
C ILE A 200 20.64 6.94 -9.31
N SER A 201 20.05 8.13 -9.38
CA SER A 201 18.61 8.34 -9.14
C SER A 201 17.74 7.52 -10.08
N GLU A 202 18.02 7.53 -11.38
CA GLU A 202 17.20 6.78 -12.35
C GLU A 202 17.27 5.26 -12.09
N ALA A 203 18.48 4.74 -11.89
CA ALA A 203 18.68 3.31 -11.63
C ALA A 203 18.02 2.87 -10.32
N VAL A 204 18.10 3.69 -9.28
CA VAL A 204 17.44 3.45 -7.99
C VAL A 204 15.92 3.54 -8.12
N ASP A 205 15.40 4.58 -8.77
CA ASP A 205 13.96 4.82 -8.92
C ASP A 205 13.26 3.62 -9.60
N GLN A 206 13.89 3.06 -10.64
CA GLN A 206 13.42 1.85 -11.33
C GLN A 206 13.42 0.59 -10.45
N GLN A 207 14.12 0.61 -9.31
CA GLN A 207 14.09 -0.47 -8.34
C GLN A 207 13.05 -0.26 -7.26
N LEU A 208 12.80 0.99 -6.81
CA LEU A 208 11.88 1.33 -5.72
C LEU A 208 10.45 0.81 -5.96
N ARG A 209 9.72 0.52 -4.89
CA ARG A 209 8.30 0.15 -4.90
C ARG A 209 7.46 1.25 -5.53
N ASN A 210 6.32 0.90 -6.11
CA ASN A 210 5.45 1.90 -6.74
C ASN A 210 4.62 2.68 -5.72
N GLU A 211 4.48 2.12 -4.52
CA GLU A 211 3.67 2.67 -3.43
C GLU A 211 4.31 3.89 -2.76
N GLN A 212 5.65 4.02 -2.82
CA GLN A 212 6.38 5.20 -2.34
C GLN A 212 6.37 6.32 -3.38
N ALA A 213 5.77 7.46 -3.01
CA ALA A 213 5.66 8.66 -3.84
C ALA A 213 6.58 9.81 -3.39
N GLY A 214 7.02 9.82 -2.13
CA GLY A 214 7.83 10.92 -1.59
C GLY A 214 9.15 11.07 -2.32
N PHE A 215 9.55 12.32 -2.61
CA PHE A 215 10.81 12.68 -3.28
C PHE A 215 11.06 12.00 -4.64
N ARG A 216 10.00 11.68 -5.39
CA ARG A 216 10.11 11.03 -6.70
C ARG A 216 9.50 11.87 -7.80
N LYS A 217 10.16 11.90 -8.95
CA LYS A 217 9.72 12.68 -10.11
C LYS A 217 8.35 12.17 -10.61
N GLY A 218 7.42 13.09 -10.83
CA GLY A 218 6.09 12.79 -11.37
C GLY A 218 5.15 12.08 -10.39
N ARG A 219 5.39 12.21 -9.08
CA ARG A 219 4.51 11.67 -8.02
C ARG A 219 4.31 12.75 -6.95
N GLY A 220 3.06 13.07 -6.64
CA GLY A 220 2.73 14.14 -5.70
C GLY A 220 1.86 13.67 -4.53
N CYS A 221 1.70 14.56 -3.54
CA CYS A 221 0.76 14.35 -2.44
C CYS A 221 -0.68 14.18 -2.95
N CYS A 222 -1.05 14.93 -4.00
CA CYS A 222 -2.37 14.86 -4.62
C CYS A 222 -2.73 13.44 -5.08
N ASP A 223 -1.79 12.72 -5.70
CA ASP A 223 -2.01 11.35 -6.18
C ASP A 223 -2.32 10.39 -5.03
N GLN A 224 -1.57 10.51 -3.92
CA GLN A 224 -1.75 9.66 -2.74
C GLN A 224 -3.05 9.98 -2.01
N ILE A 225 -3.35 11.27 -1.81
CA ILE A 225 -4.60 11.72 -1.19
C ILE A 225 -5.80 11.26 -2.03
N PHE A 226 -5.75 11.47 -3.35
CA PHE A 226 -6.82 11.04 -4.26
C PHE A 226 -7.03 9.53 -4.20
N THR A 227 -5.94 8.76 -4.24
CA THR A 227 -5.99 7.30 -4.16
C THR A 227 -6.61 6.84 -2.84
N LEU A 228 -6.20 7.44 -1.71
CA LEU A 228 -6.73 7.11 -0.39
C LEU A 228 -8.23 7.43 -0.27
N ARG A 229 -8.66 8.62 -0.71
CA ARG A 229 -10.08 9.03 -0.72
C ARG A 229 -10.94 8.07 -1.52
N ASN A 230 -10.51 7.73 -2.73
CA ASN A 230 -11.23 6.78 -3.58
C ASN A 230 -11.34 5.39 -2.92
N ILE A 231 -10.29 4.93 -2.23
CA ILE A 231 -10.35 3.66 -1.48
C ILE A 231 -11.40 3.72 -0.36
N ILE A 232 -11.43 4.83 0.38
CA ILE A 232 -12.39 5.05 1.47
C ILE A 232 -13.81 5.09 0.92
N GLU A 233 -14.07 5.93 -0.09
CA GLU A 233 -15.38 6.07 -0.73
C GLU A 233 -15.89 4.72 -1.26
N GLN A 234 -15.05 3.97 -1.96
CA GLN A 234 -15.41 2.64 -2.47
C GLN A 234 -15.65 1.63 -1.35
N CYS A 235 -14.89 1.69 -0.25
CA CYS A 235 -15.15 0.81 0.89
C CYS A 235 -16.48 1.14 1.57
N THR A 236 -16.80 2.43 1.72
CA THR A 236 -18.07 2.93 2.26
C THR A 236 -19.26 2.53 1.38
N GLU A 237 -19.20 2.81 0.07
CA GLU A 237 -20.25 2.48 -0.89
C GLU A 237 -20.56 0.96 -0.90
N TRP A 238 -19.53 0.12 -0.82
CA TRP A 238 -19.67 -1.34 -0.89
C TRP A 238 -19.81 -2.01 0.48
N GLN A 239 -19.89 -1.24 1.57
CA GLN A 239 -19.95 -1.73 2.95
C GLN A 239 -18.83 -2.76 3.24
N ARG A 240 -17.62 -2.44 2.79
CA ARG A 240 -16.42 -3.25 2.95
C ARG A 240 -15.63 -2.76 4.15
N GLN A 241 -15.18 -3.71 4.97
CA GLN A 241 -14.25 -3.43 6.06
C GLN A 241 -12.92 -2.91 5.52
N LEU A 242 -12.43 -1.83 6.12
CA LEU A 242 -11.13 -1.26 5.84
C LEU A 242 -10.52 -0.77 7.16
N TYR A 243 -9.24 -1.10 7.34
CA TYR A 243 -8.41 -0.52 8.37
C TYR A 243 -7.34 0.32 7.69
N ILE A 244 -7.08 1.51 8.20
CA ILE A 244 -5.99 2.38 7.75
C ILE A 244 -5.14 2.70 8.96
N ASN A 245 -3.85 2.37 8.92
CA ASN A 245 -2.91 2.73 9.98
C ASN A 245 -1.96 3.79 9.43
N PHE A 246 -2.09 5.01 9.92
CA PHE A 246 -1.26 6.15 9.59
C PHE A 246 -0.03 6.13 10.49
N VAL A 247 1.06 5.56 9.99
CA VAL A 247 2.27 5.34 10.76
C VAL A 247 3.17 6.55 10.70
N ASN A 248 3.60 7.00 11.88
CA ASN A 248 4.56 8.07 12.04
C ASN A 248 5.81 7.53 12.77
N PHE A 249 7.01 7.91 12.33
CA PHE A 249 8.26 7.53 12.99
C PHE A 249 8.81 8.65 13.88
N GLU A 250 9.39 8.28 15.01
CA GLU A 250 10.13 9.21 15.86
C GLU A 250 11.40 9.67 15.13
N LYS A 251 11.52 10.97 14.84
CA LYS A 251 12.72 11.59 14.24
C LYS A 251 13.29 10.76 13.08
N ALA A 252 12.46 10.45 12.08
CA ALA A 252 12.75 9.44 11.06
C ALA A 252 14.12 9.62 10.36
N PHE A 253 14.43 10.85 9.93
CA PHE A 253 15.69 11.17 9.28
C PHE A 253 16.89 11.01 10.22
N ASP A 254 16.78 11.46 11.46
CA ASP A 254 17.88 11.46 12.45
C ASP A 254 18.18 10.06 13.03
N SER A 255 17.24 9.12 12.90
CA SER A 255 17.29 7.83 13.60
C SER A 255 17.90 6.68 12.78
N ILE A 256 18.09 6.85 11.47
CA ILE A 256 18.59 5.75 10.61
C ILE A 256 19.99 5.29 11.05
N HIS A 257 20.15 3.99 11.30
CA HIS A 257 21.46 3.39 11.55
C HIS A 257 22.31 3.38 10.27
N ARG A 258 23.48 4.03 10.31
CA ARG A 258 24.36 4.18 9.14
C ARG A 258 24.86 2.83 8.60
N ASP A 259 25.24 1.90 9.48
CA ASP A 259 25.70 0.58 9.03
C ASP A 259 24.59 -0.23 8.34
N SER A 260 23.35 -0.09 8.81
CA SER A 260 22.19 -0.65 8.12
C SER A 260 22.01 0.00 6.75
N LEU A 261 22.08 1.34 6.65
CA LEU A 261 22.00 2.06 5.39
C LEU A 261 23.04 1.55 4.38
N TRP A 262 24.32 1.44 4.78
CA TRP A 262 25.38 0.96 3.88
C TRP A 262 25.17 -0.46 3.38
N ARG A 263 24.68 -1.37 4.25
CA ARG A 263 24.31 -2.73 3.84
C ARG A 263 23.13 -2.73 2.87
N ILE A 264 22.15 -1.85 3.08
CA ILE A 264 21.00 -1.70 2.20
C ILE A 264 21.45 -1.17 0.83
N LEU A 265 22.28 -0.13 0.75
CA LEU A 265 22.77 0.39 -0.54
C LEU A 265 23.44 -0.71 -1.38
N ARG A 266 24.30 -1.54 -0.75
CA ARG A 266 24.90 -2.71 -1.41
C ARG A 266 23.86 -3.72 -1.89
N ALA A 267 22.81 -3.96 -1.10
CA ALA A 267 21.72 -4.87 -1.49
C ALA A 267 20.90 -4.37 -2.70
N TYR A 268 20.83 -3.06 -2.93
CA TYR A 268 20.23 -2.44 -4.12
C TYR A 268 21.18 -2.43 -5.34
N GLY A 269 22.40 -2.93 -5.18
CA GLY A 269 23.40 -3.02 -6.24
C GLY A 269 24.11 -1.70 -6.51
N ILE A 270 24.11 -0.77 -5.56
CA ILE A 270 24.92 0.45 -5.65
C ILE A 270 26.40 0.04 -5.54
N PRO A 271 27.25 0.35 -6.54
CA PRO A 271 28.65 -0.04 -6.54
C PRO A 271 29.41 0.46 -5.31
N GLU A 272 30.41 -0.32 -4.88
CA GLU A 272 31.25 0.06 -3.75
C GLU A 272 32.04 1.34 -4.00
N LYS A 273 32.35 1.68 -5.26
CA LYS A 273 32.98 2.96 -5.61
C LYS A 273 32.09 4.17 -5.26
N ILE A 274 30.77 4.00 -5.26
CA ILE A 274 29.78 5.02 -4.83
C ILE A 274 29.70 5.10 -3.28
N VAL A 275 30.49 4.31 -2.55
CA VAL A 275 30.67 4.44 -1.09
C VAL A 275 31.44 5.72 -0.71
N ILE A 276 31.86 6.56 -1.67
CA ILE A 276 32.11 7.99 -1.39
C ILE A 276 30.96 8.64 -0.61
N ILE A 277 29.70 8.18 -0.82
CA ILE A 277 28.54 8.57 0.00
C ILE A 277 28.82 8.34 1.48
N LYS A 278 29.46 7.23 1.87
CA LYS A 278 29.83 6.96 3.27
C LYS A 278 30.80 8.02 3.80
N SER A 279 31.77 8.45 2.99
CA SER A 279 32.71 9.51 3.38
C SER A 279 31.98 10.81 3.75
N PHE A 280 30.88 11.15 3.07
CA PHE A 280 30.06 12.32 3.42
C PHE A 280 29.42 12.24 4.81
N TYR A 281 29.29 11.06 5.40
CA TYR A 281 28.70 10.87 6.73
C TYR A 281 29.74 10.44 7.79
N SER A 282 30.91 9.95 7.41
CA SER A 282 31.98 9.58 8.34
C SER A 282 32.57 10.80 9.04
N ASN A 283 32.81 10.68 10.35
CA ASN A 283 33.43 11.72 11.20
C ASN A 283 32.76 13.10 11.10
N PHE A 284 31.49 13.15 10.72
CA PHE A 284 30.79 14.40 10.49
C PHE A 284 30.43 15.11 11.79
N ARG A 285 30.81 16.38 11.93
CA ARG A 285 30.55 17.20 13.11
C ARG A 285 29.54 18.31 12.80
N CYS A 286 28.70 18.64 13.77
CA CYS A 286 27.75 19.74 13.69
C CYS A 286 27.93 20.71 14.85
N ARG A 287 27.70 22.00 14.59
CA ARG A 287 27.46 23.03 15.61
C ARG A 287 26.06 23.63 15.44
N VAL A 288 25.45 24.13 16.51
CA VAL A 288 24.12 24.77 16.44
C VAL A 288 24.28 26.28 16.31
N GLY A 289 23.83 26.87 15.20
CA GLY A 289 23.99 28.29 14.93
C GLY A 289 25.44 28.75 15.12
N ASN A 290 25.64 29.83 15.87
CA ASN A 290 26.96 30.41 16.17
C ASN A 290 27.60 29.82 17.44
N SER A 291 27.14 28.66 17.92
CA SER A 291 27.76 28.02 19.08
C SER A 291 29.22 27.63 18.78
N SER A 292 30.09 27.84 19.77
CA SER A 292 31.47 27.35 19.77
C SER A 292 31.59 25.84 19.97
N THR A 293 30.52 25.20 20.46
CA THR A 293 30.52 23.76 20.72
C THR A 293 30.09 22.97 19.48
N SER A 294 30.93 21.99 19.11
CA SER A 294 30.62 21.03 18.04
C SER A 294 30.46 19.63 18.61
N PHE A 295 29.58 18.84 18.00
CA PHE A 295 29.33 17.46 18.38
C PHE A 295 29.32 16.56 17.15
N GLU A 296 29.69 15.30 17.34
CA GLU A 296 29.70 14.32 16.26
C GLU A 296 28.29 13.81 15.98
N VAL A 297 27.89 13.79 14.71
CA VAL A 297 26.64 13.19 14.28
C VAL A 297 26.93 11.73 13.91
N LYS A 298 26.38 10.78 14.68
CA LYS A 298 26.63 9.33 14.50
C LYS A 298 25.52 8.58 13.78
N THR A 299 24.29 9.09 13.84
CA THR A 299 23.11 8.45 13.25
C THR A 299 22.44 9.34 12.21
N GLY A 300 21.52 8.74 11.47
CA GLY A 300 20.61 9.43 10.59
C GLY A 300 21.21 9.86 9.26
N VAL A 301 20.29 10.34 8.43
CA VAL A 301 20.55 11.11 7.23
C VAL A 301 20.24 12.57 7.52
N ARG A 302 21.14 13.48 7.14
CA ARG A 302 21.07 14.90 7.53
C ARG A 302 19.88 15.60 6.87
N GLN A 303 19.04 16.26 7.67
CA GLN A 303 17.98 17.08 7.11
C GLN A 303 18.57 18.33 6.42
N GLY A 304 18.19 18.58 5.15
CA GLY A 304 18.78 19.64 4.31
C GLY A 304 19.94 19.19 3.42
N CYS A 305 20.41 17.94 3.55
CA CYS A 305 21.37 17.36 2.62
C CYS A 305 20.67 16.84 1.36
N VAL A 306 21.27 17.10 0.19
CA VAL A 306 20.76 16.70 -1.14
C VAL A 306 20.57 15.18 -1.24
N MET A 307 21.44 14.39 -0.61
CA MET A 307 21.40 12.93 -0.70
C MET A 307 20.35 12.29 0.20
N SER A 308 19.95 12.98 1.28
CA SER A 308 19.18 12.35 2.37
C SER A 308 17.83 11.82 1.92
N ALA A 309 17.13 12.52 1.03
CA ALA A 309 15.84 12.10 0.51
C ALA A 309 15.93 10.73 -0.21
N LEU A 310 16.92 10.55 -1.10
CA LEU A 310 17.09 9.29 -1.83
C LEU A 310 17.52 8.16 -0.88
N LEU A 311 18.45 8.43 0.02
CA LEU A 311 18.94 7.45 1.01
C LEU A 311 17.83 6.99 1.96
N PHE A 312 16.98 7.92 2.38
CA PHE A 312 15.79 7.65 3.18
C PHE A 312 14.80 6.76 2.40
N ASN A 313 14.48 7.12 1.16
CA ASN A 313 13.59 6.34 0.31
C ASN A 313 14.07 4.90 0.10
N ILE A 314 15.37 4.69 -0.14
CA ILE A 314 15.95 3.33 -0.27
C ILE A 314 15.76 2.53 1.03
N THR A 315 15.93 3.19 2.18
CA THR A 315 15.79 2.56 3.51
C THR A 315 14.34 2.16 3.77
N ILE A 316 13.38 3.08 3.59
CA ILE A 316 11.95 2.79 3.75
C ILE A 316 11.49 1.73 2.76
N ASP A 317 11.96 1.77 1.52
CA ASP A 317 11.65 0.75 0.52
C ASP A 317 12.13 -0.64 0.96
N TRP A 318 13.33 -0.73 1.57
CA TRP A 318 13.81 -1.98 2.14
C TRP A 318 12.93 -2.46 3.28
N VAL A 319 12.59 -1.59 4.24
CA VAL A 319 11.72 -1.92 5.38
C VAL A 319 10.37 -2.45 4.87
N MET A 320 9.73 -1.72 3.97
CA MET A 320 8.40 -2.07 3.49
C MET A 320 8.38 -3.31 2.59
N ARG A 321 9.45 -3.57 1.82
CA ARG A 321 9.62 -4.86 1.14
C ARG A 321 9.64 -6.00 2.14
N ARG A 322 10.40 -5.88 3.23
CA ARG A 322 10.46 -6.94 4.25
C ARG A 322 9.13 -7.11 4.97
N THR A 323 8.44 -6.00 5.28
CA THR A 323 7.09 -6.02 5.86
C THR A 323 6.10 -6.79 5.01
N THR A 324 6.18 -6.69 3.67
CA THR A 324 5.18 -7.24 2.73
C THR A 324 5.61 -8.48 1.93
N GLU A 325 6.85 -8.97 2.11
CA GLU A 325 7.45 -10.03 1.25
C GLU A 325 6.76 -11.41 1.36
N ASP A 326 6.31 -11.80 2.55
CA ASP A 326 5.90 -13.17 2.87
C ASP A 326 4.49 -13.49 2.36
N LYS A 327 3.52 -12.62 2.67
CA LYS A 327 2.13 -12.73 2.25
C LYS A 327 1.52 -11.36 2.07
N SER A 328 0.55 -11.32 1.15
CA SER A 328 -0.21 -10.12 0.85
C SER A 328 -1.29 -9.91 1.91
N ARG A 329 -1.34 -8.70 2.47
CA ARG A 329 -2.24 -8.31 3.58
C ARG A 329 -3.12 -7.10 3.24
N GLY A 330 -2.82 -6.38 2.17
CA GLY A 330 -3.55 -5.17 1.76
C GLY A 330 -4.88 -5.42 1.03
N ILE A 331 -5.37 -4.38 0.36
CA ILE A 331 -6.62 -4.41 -0.41
C ILE A 331 -6.41 -4.97 -1.82
N ARG A 332 -7.41 -5.65 -2.35
CA ARG A 332 -7.37 -6.13 -3.74
C ARG A 332 -7.57 -4.96 -4.71
N TRP A 333 -6.46 -4.49 -5.29
CA TRP A 333 -6.45 -3.37 -6.22
C TRP A 333 -7.02 -3.72 -7.59
N ASN A 334 -6.64 -4.89 -8.14
CA ASN A 334 -7.21 -5.40 -9.37
C ASN A 334 -7.27 -6.94 -9.36
N LEU A 335 -7.61 -7.56 -10.50
CA LEU A 335 -7.71 -9.02 -10.64
C LEU A 335 -6.41 -9.78 -10.32
N PHE A 336 -5.26 -9.10 -10.31
CA PHE A 336 -3.93 -9.71 -10.23
C PHE A 336 -2.98 -9.09 -9.19
N SER A 337 -3.31 -7.93 -8.63
CA SER A 337 -2.48 -7.24 -7.63
C SER A 337 -3.28 -6.87 -6.38
N THR A 338 -2.52 -6.72 -5.31
CA THR A 338 -2.96 -6.17 -4.03
C THR A 338 -2.22 -4.85 -3.86
N LEU A 339 -2.90 -3.81 -3.39
CA LEU A 339 -2.29 -2.59 -2.93
C LEU A 339 -2.07 -2.75 -1.43
N GLU A 340 -0.82 -2.68 -1.01
CA GLU A 340 -0.42 -2.97 0.36
C GLU A 340 -0.51 -1.71 1.25
N ASP A 341 -0.10 -0.56 0.72
CA ASP A 341 0.09 0.69 1.45
C ASP A 341 0.18 1.86 0.47
N LEU A 342 0.07 3.07 1.01
CA LEU A 342 0.30 4.35 0.34
C LEU A 342 1.35 5.10 1.15
N ASP A 343 2.53 5.31 0.56
CA ASP A 343 3.68 5.85 1.28
C ASP A 343 4.10 7.20 0.67
N PHE A 344 4.40 8.17 1.52
CA PHE A 344 5.01 9.44 1.13
C PHE A 344 6.11 9.81 2.13
N ALA A 345 7.37 9.57 1.74
CA ALA A 345 8.51 9.73 2.63
C ALA A 345 8.32 8.93 3.94
N ASP A 346 8.26 9.61 5.08
CA ASP A 346 8.06 9.04 6.42
C ASP A 346 6.58 8.81 6.78
N ASP A 347 5.64 9.42 6.04
CA ASP A 347 4.20 9.22 6.22
C ASP A 347 3.74 7.94 5.49
N LEU A 348 3.49 6.87 6.25
CA LEU A 348 3.02 5.59 5.69
C LEU A 348 1.55 5.37 6.03
N ALA A 349 0.76 4.88 5.07
CA ALA A 349 -0.63 4.47 5.29
C ALA A 349 -0.81 3.00 4.93
N LEU A 350 -0.91 2.13 5.94
CA LEU A 350 -1.14 0.69 5.74
C LEU A 350 -2.64 0.43 5.53
N ILE A 351 -3.01 -0.36 4.51
CA ILE A 351 -4.43 -0.53 4.11
C ILE A 351 -4.91 -2.00 4.00
N PRO A 352 -5.01 -2.75 5.11
CA PRO A 352 -5.61 -4.09 5.14
C PRO A 352 -7.13 -4.09 5.35
N HIS A 353 -7.79 -5.19 4.94
CA HIS A 353 -9.24 -5.39 5.13
C HIS A 353 -9.65 -6.04 6.47
N THR A 354 -8.72 -6.59 7.23
CA THR A 354 -9.04 -7.39 8.44
C THR A 354 -8.12 -7.02 9.59
N HIS A 355 -8.64 -7.05 10.82
CA HIS A 355 -7.88 -6.81 12.04
C HIS A 355 -6.59 -7.64 12.10
N ASN A 356 -6.65 -8.96 11.92
CA ASN A 356 -5.45 -9.81 11.97
C ASN A 356 -4.38 -9.40 10.95
N HIS A 357 -4.79 -9.02 9.74
CA HIS A 357 -3.84 -8.50 8.75
C HIS A 357 -3.23 -7.16 9.16
N MET A 358 -4.02 -6.28 9.80
CA MET A 358 -3.51 -5.02 10.35
C MET A 358 -2.50 -5.28 11.47
N GLN A 359 -2.87 -6.09 12.46
CA GLN A 359 -2.01 -6.42 13.60
C GLN A 359 -0.68 -7.04 13.14
N GLU A 360 -0.73 -8.05 12.27
CA GLU A 360 0.48 -8.67 11.75
C GLU A 360 1.34 -7.71 10.92
N LYS A 361 0.72 -6.85 10.10
CA LYS A 361 1.46 -5.93 9.22
C LYS A 361 2.15 -4.85 10.04
N THR A 362 1.46 -4.30 11.03
CA THR A 362 1.95 -3.33 11.99
C THR A 362 3.10 -3.91 12.84
N ALA A 363 2.96 -5.13 13.36
CA ALA A 363 4.02 -5.81 14.11
C ALA A 363 5.27 -6.07 13.25
N ARG A 364 5.09 -6.49 11.99
CA ARG A 364 6.21 -6.69 11.04
C ARG A 364 6.91 -5.38 10.72
N LEU A 365 6.15 -4.31 10.48
CA LEU A 365 6.70 -2.98 10.24
C LEU A 365 7.56 -2.55 11.43
N SER A 366 7.04 -2.67 12.65
CA SER A 366 7.79 -2.36 13.88
C SER A 366 9.11 -3.12 13.94
N ASN A 367 9.10 -4.44 13.70
CA ASN A 367 10.31 -5.26 13.74
C ASN A 367 11.37 -4.82 12.70
N PHE A 368 10.98 -4.69 11.43
CA PHE A 368 11.95 -4.33 10.38
C PHE A 368 12.40 -2.87 10.44
N ALA A 369 11.53 -1.96 10.90
CA ALA A 369 11.89 -0.56 11.15
C ALA A 369 12.98 -0.45 12.24
N GLN A 370 12.85 -1.20 13.34
CA GLN A 370 13.84 -1.20 14.43
C GLN A 370 15.23 -1.65 13.96
N GLN A 371 15.33 -2.60 13.02
CA GLN A 371 16.61 -3.06 12.46
C GLN A 371 17.38 -1.97 11.70
N VAL A 372 16.70 -0.92 11.25
CA VAL A 372 17.31 0.24 10.59
C VAL A 372 17.34 1.48 11.50
N GLY A 373 16.99 1.34 12.78
CA GLY A 373 16.97 2.43 13.76
C GLY A 373 15.67 3.24 13.80
N LEU A 374 14.67 2.89 12.99
CA LEU A 374 13.37 3.57 12.98
C LEU A 374 12.46 3.02 14.09
N LYS A 375 11.79 3.92 14.80
CA LYS A 375 10.84 3.59 15.86
C LYS A 375 9.50 4.25 15.58
N ILE A 376 8.42 3.47 15.66
CA ILE A 376 7.05 3.97 15.49
C ILE A 376 6.70 4.88 16.67
N ASN A 377 6.26 6.10 16.37
CA ASN A 377 5.71 7.02 17.34
C ASN A 377 4.27 6.60 17.67
N LYS A 378 4.11 5.88 18.78
CA LYS A 378 2.82 5.31 19.19
C LYS A 378 1.74 6.38 19.44
N LYS A 379 2.13 7.58 19.88
CA LYS A 379 1.19 8.69 20.16
C LYS A 379 0.70 9.40 18.91
N LYS A 380 1.50 9.41 17.84
CA LYS A 380 1.17 10.06 16.55
C LYS A 380 0.69 9.08 15.48
N THR A 381 0.76 7.79 15.77
CA THR A 381 0.33 6.73 14.85
C THR A 381 -1.11 6.41 15.17
N GLU A 382 -2.01 6.67 14.23
CA GLU A 382 -3.45 6.54 14.45
C GLU A 382 -4.06 5.52 13.50
N VAL A 383 -5.05 4.77 13.99
CA VAL A 383 -5.78 3.76 13.23
C VAL A 383 -7.19 4.24 12.94
N MET A 384 -7.55 4.29 11.67
CA MET A 384 -8.91 4.56 11.22
C MET A 384 -9.58 3.25 10.78
N MET A 385 -10.84 3.07 11.19
CA MET A 385 -11.63 1.86 10.95
C MET A 385 -12.93 2.20 10.26
N LEU A 386 -13.21 1.54 9.12
CA LEU A 386 -14.41 1.76 8.32
C LEU A 386 -15.25 0.47 8.27
N ASN A 387 -16.57 0.61 8.44
CA ASN A 387 -17.56 -0.47 8.37
C ASN A 387 -17.24 -1.65 9.31
N ILE A 388 -16.75 -1.36 10.51
CA ILE A 388 -16.33 -2.36 11.51
C ILE A 388 -17.16 -2.16 12.78
N SER A 389 -17.93 -3.19 13.17
CA SER A 389 -18.75 -3.19 14.37
C SER A 389 -17.99 -3.58 15.65
N ASN A 390 -16.87 -4.30 15.53
CA ASN A 390 -16.02 -4.68 16.66
C ASN A 390 -14.62 -4.05 16.51
N GLN A 391 -14.38 -2.99 17.26
CA GLN A 391 -13.18 -2.16 17.22
C GLN A 391 -12.11 -2.69 18.18
N SER A 392 -11.68 -3.94 18.01
CA SER A 392 -10.54 -4.45 18.78
C SER A 392 -9.29 -3.61 18.47
N PRO A 393 -8.55 -3.14 19.50
CA PRO A 393 -7.41 -2.26 19.29
C PRO A 393 -6.29 -2.95 18.50
N ILE A 394 -5.45 -2.13 17.85
CA ILE A 394 -4.22 -2.58 17.20
C ILE A 394 -3.06 -2.23 18.13
N GLU A 395 -2.20 -3.20 18.39
CA GLU A 395 -1.09 -3.06 19.32
C GLU A 395 0.26 -2.96 18.61
N VAL A 396 1.16 -2.14 19.15
CA VAL A 396 2.59 -2.11 18.80
C VAL A 396 3.41 -2.23 20.07
N ASN A 397 4.22 -3.29 20.15
CA ASN A 397 5.11 -3.56 21.28
C ASN A 397 4.35 -3.50 22.64
N GLY A 398 3.17 -4.14 22.72
CA GLY A 398 2.35 -4.22 23.93
C GLY A 398 1.52 -2.99 24.28
N GLU A 399 1.49 -1.96 23.44
CA GLU A 399 0.67 -0.76 23.65
C GLU A 399 -0.35 -0.56 22.53
N ASN A 400 -1.56 -0.14 22.90
CA ASN A 400 -2.65 0.16 21.97
C ASN A 400 -2.36 1.44 21.18
N LEU A 401 -2.56 1.38 19.86
CA LEU A 401 -2.56 2.55 18.99
C LEU A 401 -3.89 3.30 19.13
N PRO A 402 -3.89 4.64 19.17
CA PRO A 402 -5.11 5.44 19.19
C PRO A 402 -5.94 5.18 17.92
N THR A 403 -7.26 5.16 18.10
CA THR A 403 -8.24 5.07 17.01
C THR A 403 -8.78 6.46 16.68
N THR A 404 -9.01 6.74 15.40
CA THR A 404 -9.54 8.03 14.94
C THR A 404 -10.60 7.89 13.85
N GLU A 405 -11.52 8.85 13.78
CA GLU A 405 -12.51 8.99 12.72
C GLU A 405 -12.08 10.00 11.63
N GLU A 406 -11.17 10.92 11.98
CA GLU A 406 -10.63 11.96 11.09
C GLU A 406 -9.11 12.05 11.25
N PHE A 407 -8.37 12.05 10.13
CA PHE A 407 -6.91 12.16 10.15
C PHE A 407 -6.41 13.14 9.09
N THR A 408 -5.38 13.94 9.41
CA THR A 408 -4.73 14.83 8.44
C THR A 408 -3.61 14.09 7.71
N TYR A 409 -3.90 13.57 6.52
CA TYR A 409 -2.94 12.87 5.66
C TYR A 409 -2.40 13.82 4.58
N LEU A 410 -1.08 14.08 4.59
CA LEU A 410 -0.38 14.93 3.62
C LEU A 410 -1.01 16.34 3.46
N GLY A 411 -1.48 16.92 4.57
CA GLY A 411 -2.13 18.23 4.61
C GLY A 411 -3.62 18.22 4.24
N SER A 412 -4.22 17.05 4.00
CA SER A 412 -5.65 16.92 3.71
C SER A 412 -6.37 16.12 4.79
N LYS A 413 -7.53 16.62 5.22
CA LYS A 413 -8.38 15.91 6.19
C LYS A 413 -9.13 14.76 5.52
N VAL A 414 -8.96 13.57 6.05
CA VAL A 414 -9.61 12.35 5.58
C VAL A 414 -10.51 11.82 6.69
N ARG A 415 -11.77 11.54 6.38
CA ARG A 415 -12.77 11.02 7.32
C ARG A 415 -13.18 9.59 6.97
N HIS A 416 -13.59 8.82 7.97
CA HIS A 416 -14.01 7.42 7.78
C HIS A 416 -15.26 7.26 6.89
N ASP A 417 -16.06 8.31 6.73
CA ASP A 417 -17.35 8.29 6.01
C ASP A 417 -17.20 8.71 4.54
N GLY A 418 -15.98 9.07 4.13
CA GLY A 418 -15.71 9.61 2.79
C GLY A 418 -16.12 11.07 2.61
N GLY A 419 -16.57 11.76 3.66
CA GLY A 419 -16.95 13.17 3.59
C GLY A 419 -15.77 14.08 3.26
N ALA A 420 -15.91 14.91 2.21
CA ALA A 420 -14.90 15.90 1.83
C ALA A 420 -15.14 17.31 2.41
N GLY A 421 -16.30 17.57 3.04
CA GLY A 421 -16.69 18.90 3.51
C GLY A 421 -15.71 19.53 4.50
N THR A 422 -15.22 18.75 5.48
CA THR A 422 -14.26 19.26 6.47
C THR A 422 -12.89 19.58 5.87
N ASP A 423 -12.48 18.85 4.82
CA ASP A 423 -11.24 19.13 4.08
C ASP A 423 -11.34 20.41 3.26
N ILE A 424 -12.44 20.61 2.56
CA ILE A 424 -12.69 21.84 1.78
C ILE A 424 -12.64 23.04 2.72
N GLN A 425 -13.35 22.99 3.84
CA GLN A 425 -13.33 24.07 4.84
C GLN A 425 -11.93 24.29 5.43
N SER A 426 -11.22 23.22 5.80
CA SER A 426 -9.88 23.36 6.40
C SER A 426 -8.86 23.96 5.43
N ARG A 427 -8.94 23.61 4.13
CA ARG A 427 -8.08 24.20 3.10
C ARG A 427 -8.43 25.66 2.81
N LEU A 428 -9.71 26.02 2.84
CA LEU A 428 -10.13 27.42 2.71
C LEU A 428 -9.59 28.25 3.88
N ILE A 429 -9.70 27.74 5.10
CA ILE A 429 -9.18 28.41 6.31
C ILE A 429 -7.65 28.52 6.24
N GLN A 430 -6.92 27.44 5.95
CA GLN A 430 -5.45 27.50 5.83
C GLN A 430 -4.97 28.45 4.74
N ASN A 431 -5.62 28.45 3.57
CA ASN A 431 -5.26 29.39 2.50
C ASN A 431 -5.56 30.83 2.90
N ALA A 432 -6.65 31.08 3.63
CA ALA A 432 -6.97 32.40 4.17
C ALA A 432 -5.92 32.83 5.22
N GLU A 433 -5.56 31.96 6.16
CA GLU A 433 -4.53 32.22 7.17
C GLU A 433 -3.15 32.48 6.54
N GLN A 434 -2.75 31.68 5.54
CA GLN A 434 -1.49 31.89 4.81
C GLN A 434 -1.49 33.21 4.04
N ARG A 435 -2.60 33.56 3.37
CA ARG A 435 -2.74 34.85 2.68
C ARG A 435 -2.69 36.01 3.65
N LEU A 436 -3.39 35.91 4.79
CA LEU A 436 -3.33 36.92 5.84
C LEU A 436 -1.91 37.07 6.39
N ALA A 437 -1.20 35.97 6.65
CA ALA A 437 0.19 36.01 7.11
C ALA A 437 1.14 36.68 6.09
N VAL A 438 0.98 36.40 4.79
CA VAL A 438 1.75 37.08 3.73
C VAL A 438 1.44 38.57 3.68
N ILE A 439 0.16 38.95 3.77
CA ILE A 439 -0.26 40.36 3.81
C ILE A 439 0.32 41.06 5.04
N THR A 440 0.30 40.40 6.21
CA THR A 440 0.88 40.95 7.46
C THR A 440 2.39 41.16 7.34
N VAL A 441 3.13 40.19 6.78
CA VAL A 441 4.58 40.33 6.56
C VAL A 441 4.88 41.42 5.55
N GLN A 442 4.14 41.48 4.43
CA GLN A 442 4.29 42.56 3.43
C GLN A 442 3.97 43.92 4.04
N SER A 443 2.94 44.04 4.88
CA SER A 443 2.65 45.29 5.57
C SER A 443 3.76 45.68 6.55
N GLN A 444 4.36 44.73 7.26
CA GLN A 444 5.47 45.00 8.18
C GLN A 444 6.74 45.42 7.45
N ASP A 445 7.10 44.76 6.34
CA ASP A 445 8.23 45.15 5.50
C ASP A 445 8.00 46.53 4.86
N GLN A 446 6.78 46.84 4.42
CA GLN A 446 6.45 48.20 3.95
C GLN A 446 6.53 49.23 5.07
N THR A 447 6.05 48.91 6.27
CA THR A 447 6.13 49.82 7.42
C THR A 447 7.59 50.06 7.82
N LYS A 448 8.44 49.03 7.74
CA LYS A 448 9.87 49.11 8.01
C LYS A 448 10.60 49.93 6.94
N ALA A 449 10.33 49.69 5.66
CA ALA A 449 10.85 50.50 4.55
C ALA A 449 10.40 51.97 4.63
N ILE A 450 9.15 52.24 5.01
CA ILE A 450 8.62 53.59 5.23
C ILE A 450 9.29 54.26 6.44
N SER A 451 9.57 53.51 7.52
CA SER A 451 10.28 54.02 8.69
C SER A 451 11.76 54.31 8.42
N GLU A 452 12.42 53.48 7.61
CA GLU A 452 13.80 53.68 7.15
C GLU A 452 13.87 54.87 6.17
N LEU A 453 12.90 55.03 5.26
CA LEU A 453 12.79 56.20 4.39
C LEU A 453 12.56 57.51 5.16
N ARG A 454 11.76 57.50 6.24
CA ARG A 454 11.58 58.67 7.12
C ARG A 454 12.84 59.02 7.93
N ALA A 455 13.68 58.05 8.24
CA ALA A 455 14.95 58.27 8.93
C ALA A 455 16.00 58.93 8.01
N PHE A 456 15.90 58.73 6.69
CA PHE A 456 16.81 59.32 5.70
C PHE A 456 16.31 60.63 5.07
N HIS A 457 15.00 60.94 5.13
CA HIS A 457 14.45 62.20 4.62
C HIS A 457 13.30 62.72 5.51
N PRO A 458 13.57 63.61 6.49
CA PRO A 458 12.56 64.06 7.46
C PRO A 458 11.45 64.96 6.89
N THR A 459 11.50 65.31 5.59
CA THR A 459 10.56 66.24 4.93
C THR A 459 9.47 65.60 4.07
N ILE A 460 9.41 64.28 3.91
CA ILE A 460 8.34 63.63 3.14
C ILE A 460 7.08 63.48 4.01
N ARG A 461 6.14 64.43 3.89
CA ARG A 461 4.72 64.21 4.21
C ARG A 461 4.02 63.69 2.95
N LEU A 462 3.34 62.55 3.07
CA LEU A 462 2.37 62.07 2.08
C LEU A 462 1.12 62.94 2.10
#